data_AF-A0A752K609-F1
#
_entry.id   AF-A0A752K609-F1
#
_cell.length_a   1.000
_cell.length_b   1.000
_cell.length_c   1.000
_cell.angle_alpha   90.00
_cell.angle_beta   90.00
_cell.angle_gamma   90.00
#
_symmetry.space_group_name_H-M   'P 1'
#
loop_
_entity.id
_entity.type
_entity.pdbx_description
1 polymer ?
#
loop_
_entity_poly.entity_id
_entity_poly.type
_entity_poly.pdbx_seq_one_letter_code
_entity_poly.pdbx_strand_id
1 'polypeptide(L)'
;MDSDFVSADRLMRALSNGEFEPYLQPVVSASDLTVSGAELLVRWHMPAGEIIPPAYFINRVESAGLLLPVTEKILNRAVAGLSEVKAMLPRGFRLAVNVTPALLAEREFTQMCLALAGHDSIHLALELTEQQPWLR
;
A
#
# COMPACT_ATOMS: atom_id res chain seq x y z
N MET A 1 15.98 1.84 -17.45
CA MET A 1 15.90 3.02 -16.56
C MET A 1 17.22 3.11 -15.83
N ASP A 2 17.86 4.27 -15.84
CA ASP A 2 19.14 4.48 -15.15
C ASP A 2 19.03 4.14 -13.66
N SER A 3 20.05 3.49 -13.09
CA SER A 3 20.11 3.15 -11.66
C SER A 3 20.00 4.38 -10.75
N ASP A 4 20.41 5.55 -11.26
CA ASP A 4 20.36 6.83 -10.54
C ASP A 4 18.92 7.32 -10.33
N PHE A 5 17.99 6.91 -11.21
CA PHE A 5 16.58 7.29 -11.15
C PHE A 5 15.92 6.84 -9.84
N VAL A 6 16.28 5.66 -9.35
CA VAL A 6 15.78 5.07 -8.10
C VAL A 6 16.79 5.13 -6.96
N SER A 7 17.72 6.10 -6.97
CA SER A 7 18.65 6.28 -5.84
C SER A 7 17.92 6.42 -4.50
N ALA A 8 18.54 5.95 -3.41
CA ALA A 8 17.93 6.02 -2.06
C ALA A 8 17.60 7.47 -1.68
N ASP A 9 18.49 8.42 -2.00
CA ASP A 9 18.25 9.85 -1.80
C ASP A 9 17.05 10.37 -2.59
N ARG A 10 16.86 9.91 -3.83
CA ARG A 10 15.70 10.30 -4.62
C ARG A 10 14.41 9.75 -4.03
N LEU A 11 14.39 8.50 -3.57
CA LEU A 11 13.24 7.89 -2.91
C LEU A 11 12.91 8.58 -1.58
N MET A 12 13.91 8.94 -0.78
CA MET A 12 13.72 9.73 0.44
C MET A 12 13.10 11.10 0.13
N ARG A 13 13.63 11.82 -0.87
CA ARG A 13 13.04 13.08 -1.32
C ARG A 13 11.61 12.92 -1.81
N ALA A 14 11.34 11.89 -2.61
CA ALA A 14 10.00 11.58 -3.11
C ALA A 14 9.01 11.32 -1.97
N LEU A 15 9.44 10.57 -0.95
CA LEU A 15 8.66 10.33 0.26
C LEU A 15 8.35 11.65 1.00
N SER A 16 9.35 12.50 1.23
CA SER A 16 9.17 13.82 1.86
C SER A 16 8.22 14.71 1.07
N ASN A 17 8.37 14.74 -0.26
CA ASN A 17 7.53 15.52 -1.17
C ASN A 17 6.11 14.96 -1.34
N GLY A 18 5.83 13.77 -0.82
CA GLY A 18 4.51 13.15 -0.93
C GLY A 18 4.22 12.60 -2.33
N GLU A 19 5.26 12.31 -3.12
CA GLU A 19 5.20 11.78 -4.49
C GLU A 19 4.71 10.32 -4.53
N PHE A 20 4.71 9.60 -3.40
CA PHE A 20 4.06 8.29 -3.30
C PHE A 20 2.58 8.47 -2.94
N GLU A 21 1.70 7.99 -3.81
CA GLU A 21 0.26 8.15 -3.70
C GLU A 21 -0.48 6.81 -3.65
N PRO A 22 -1.56 6.71 -2.84
CA PRO A 22 -2.40 5.53 -2.79
C PRO A 22 -3.34 5.46 -4.00
N TYR A 23 -3.40 4.30 -4.64
CA TYR A 23 -4.39 3.92 -5.63
C TYR A 23 -5.22 2.78 -5.08
N LEU A 24 -6.52 2.79 -5.36
CA LEU A 24 -7.45 1.73 -4.97
C LEU A 24 -7.93 1.00 -6.21
N GLN A 25 -7.61 -0.29 -6.32
CA GLN A 25 -8.16 -1.16 -7.35
C GLN A 25 -9.41 -1.86 -6.80
N PRO A 26 -10.61 -1.61 -7.33
CA PRO A 26 -11.84 -2.21 -6.81
C PRO A 26 -11.81 -3.74 -6.88
N VAL A 27 -12.25 -4.37 -5.78
CA VAL A 27 -12.54 -5.81 -5.73
C VAL A 27 -14.06 -5.97 -5.83
N VAL A 28 -14.48 -6.83 -6.75
CA VAL A 28 -15.89 -7.03 -7.09
C VAL A 28 -16.33 -8.43 -6.68
N SER A 29 -17.48 -8.52 -6.02
CA SER A 29 -18.16 -9.76 -5.68
C SER A 29 -18.65 -10.47 -6.93
N ALA A 30 -18.23 -11.73 -7.12
CA ALA A 30 -18.59 -12.50 -8.30
C ALA A 30 -20.09 -12.90 -8.34
N SER A 31 -20.78 -12.92 -7.20
CA SER A 31 -22.18 -13.34 -7.12
C SER A 31 -23.17 -12.28 -7.58
N ASP A 32 -22.84 -11.00 -7.38
CA ASP A 32 -23.75 -9.88 -7.61
C ASP A 32 -23.11 -8.65 -8.28
N LEU A 33 -21.83 -8.74 -8.66
CA LEU A 33 -21.04 -7.69 -9.30
C LEU A 33 -20.96 -6.38 -8.50
N THR A 34 -21.21 -6.44 -7.19
CA THR A 34 -21.07 -5.29 -6.30
C THR A 34 -19.62 -5.13 -5.85
N VAL A 35 -19.18 -3.90 -5.61
CA VAL A 35 -17.87 -3.64 -4.99
C VAL A 35 -17.90 -4.18 -3.57
N SER A 36 -16.93 -5.02 -3.21
CA SER A 36 -16.80 -5.63 -1.88
C SER A 36 -15.56 -5.14 -1.12
N GLY A 37 -14.64 -4.47 -1.82
CA GLY A 37 -13.38 -3.99 -1.27
C GLY A 37 -12.53 -3.28 -2.31
N ALA A 38 -11.28 -3.04 -1.95
CA ALA A 38 -10.24 -2.60 -2.86
C ALA A 38 -8.86 -3.09 -2.43
N GLU A 39 -7.97 -3.27 -3.40
CA GLU A 39 -6.54 -3.45 -3.17
C GLU A 39 -5.83 -2.09 -3.16
N LEU A 40 -5.06 -1.84 -2.12
CA LEU A 40 -4.25 -0.64 -1.96
C LEU A 40 -2.92 -0.83 -2.69
N LEU A 41 -2.70 0.01 -3.69
CA LEU A 41 -1.54 0.00 -4.54
C LEU A 41 -0.80 1.33 -4.44
N VAL A 42 0.52 1.30 -4.28
CA VAL A 42 1.33 2.51 -4.36
C VAL A 42 1.61 2.89 -5.81
N ARG A 43 1.61 4.19 -6.11
CA ARG A 43 2.13 4.77 -7.34
C ARG A 43 3.09 5.90 -7.00
N TRP A 44 4.14 6.06 -7.80
CA TRP A 44 5.04 7.19 -7.67
C TRP A 44 4.73 8.23 -8.74
N HIS A 45 4.16 9.34 -8.30
CA HIS A 45 3.85 10.51 -9.11
C HIS A 45 5.07 11.43 -9.20
N MET A 46 5.66 11.50 -10.38
CA MET A 46 6.79 12.38 -10.64
C MET A 46 6.30 13.82 -10.87
N PRO A 47 7.11 14.84 -10.53
CA PRO A 47 6.76 16.24 -10.75
C PRO A 47 6.42 16.58 -12.21
N ALA A 48 6.97 15.83 -13.18
CA ALA A 48 6.70 15.97 -14.60
C ALA A 48 5.34 15.39 -15.05
N GLY A 49 4.56 14.81 -14.15
CA GLY A 49 3.24 14.21 -14.42
C GLY A 49 3.27 12.72 -14.75
N GLU A 50 4.45 12.09 -14.76
CA GLU A 50 4.61 10.66 -15.02
C GLU A 50 4.19 9.85 -13.78
N ILE A 51 3.49 8.74 -14.01
CA ILE A 51 3.08 7.82 -12.95
C ILE A 51 3.87 6.53 -13.11
N ILE A 52 4.69 6.21 -12.11
CA ILE A 52 5.58 5.06 -12.13
C ILE A 52 4.97 3.95 -11.27
N PRO A 53 4.82 2.73 -11.82
CA PRO A 53 4.28 1.61 -11.06
C PRO A 53 5.34 0.98 -10.14
N PRO A 54 4.90 0.26 -9.08
CA PRO A 54 5.77 -0.23 -8.01
C PRO A 54 6.89 -1.15 -8.51
N ALA A 55 6.65 -1.92 -9.57
CA ALA A 55 7.65 -2.82 -10.15
C ALA A 55 8.99 -2.15 -10.48
N TYR A 56 9.02 -0.82 -10.72
CA TYR A 56 10.24 -0.09 -11.03
C TYR A 56 11.01 0.41 -9.81
N PHE A 57 10.37 0.55 -8.64
CA PHE A 57 10.99 1.20 -7.48
C PHE A 57 10.88 0.42 -6.16
N ILE A 58 9.97 -0.56 -6.05
CA ILE A 58 9.66 -1.20 -4.76
C ILE A 58 10.84 -1.99 -4.20
N ASN A 59 11.57 -2.75 -5.04
CA ASN A 59 12.78 -3.46 -4.61
C ASN A 59 13.83 -2.50 -4.05
N ARG A 60 13.89 -1.29 -4.62
CA ARG A 60 14.85 -0.28 -4.18
C ARG A 60 14.40 0.40 -2.89
N VAL A 61 13.10 0.69 -2.74
CA VAL A 61 12.49 1.13 -1.47
C VAL A 61 12.80 0.14 -0.35
N GLU A 62 12.66 -1.17 -0.61
CA GLU A 62 12.97 -2.22 0.36
C GLU A 62 14.47 -2.25 0.70
N SER A 63 15.35 -2.34 -0.31
CA SER A 63 16.81 -2.35 -0.08
C SER A 63 17.35 -1.08 0.59
N ALA A 64 16.63 0.04 0.49
CA ALA A 64 16.97 1.31 1.11
C ALA A 64 16.38 1.47 2.53
N GLY A 65 15.64 0.48 3.05
CA GLY A 65 15.01 0.56 4.36
C GLY A 65 13.82 1.54 4.43
N LEU A 66 13.22 1.88 3.28
CA LEU A 66 12.13 2.85 3.18
C LEU A 66 10.75 2.20 3.08
N LEU A 67 10.66 0.88 3.14
CA LEU A 67 9.40 0.15 2.95
C LEU A 67 8.36 0.52 4.02
N LEU A 68 8.75 0.51 5.30
CA LEU A 68 7.89 0.89 6.41
C LEU A 68 7.34 2.32 6.25
N PRO A 69 8.17 3.38 6.15
CA PRO A 69 7.66 4.74 6.10
C PRO A 69 6.86 5.04 4.82
N VAL A 70 7.17 4.40 3.69
CA VAL A 70 6.32 4.48 2.48
C VAL A 70 4.96 3.84 2.76
N THR A 71 4.93 2.63 3.33
CA THR A 71 3.69 1.91 3.58
C THR A 71 2.80 2.65 4.57
N GLU A 72 3.36 3.16 5.67
CA GLU A 72 2.63 3.97 6.64
C GLU A 72 1.97 5.20 6.00
N LYS A 73 2.71 5.94 5.17
CA LYS A 73 2.17 7.14 4.52
C LYS A 73 1.04 6.81 3.54
N ILE A 74 1.19 5.73 2.79
CA ILE A 74 0.20 5.25 1.82
C ILE A 74 -1.07 4.75 2.53
N LEU A 75 -0.91 3.94 3.57
CA LEU A 75 -2.03 3.38 4.32
C LEU A 75 -2.81 4.46 5.08
N ASN A 76 -2.13 5.38 5.75
CA ASN A 76 -2.79 6.49 6.45
C ASN A 76 -3.58 7.38 5.49
N ARG A 77 -3.02 7.71 4.31
CA ARG A 77 -3.72 8.49 3.28
C ARG A 77 -4.95 7.74 2.75
N ALA A 78 -4.82 6.45 2.48
CA ALA A 78 -5.93 5.63 2.00
C ALA A 78 -7.08 5.53 3.02
N VAL A 79 -6.76 5.29 4.29
CA VAL A 79 -7.75 5.21 5.37
C VAL A 79 -8.43 6.56 5.61
N ALA A 80 -7.69 7.66 5.57
CA ALA A 80 -8.26 9.00 5.67
C ALA A 80 -9.29 9.25 4.57
N GLY A 81 -8.92 8.98 3.30
CA GLY A 81 -9.84 9.13 2.18
C GLY A 81 -11.06 8.21 2.26
N LEU A 82 -10.88 6.94 2.67
CA LEU A 82 -11.99 6.01 2.87
C LEU A 82 -12.91 6.43 4.02
N SER A 83 -12.37 7.09 5.04
CA SER A 83 -13.16 7.61 6.17
C SER A 83 -14.10 8.73 5.74
N GLU A 84 -13.68 9.59 4.79
CA GLU A 84 -14.51 10.66 4.23
C GLU A 84 -15.74 10.13 3.47
N VAL A 85 -15.60 8.97 2.82
CA VAL A 85 -16.67 8.32 2.04
C VAL A 85 -17.29 7.11 2.75
N LYS A 86 -17.04 6.93 4.06
CA LYS A 86 -17.44 5.74 4.83
C LYS A 86 -18.92 5.38 4.69
N ALA A 87 -19.81 6.38 4.60
CA ALA A 87 -21.24 6.16 4.43
C ALA A 87 -21.65 5.55 3.07
N MET A 88 -20.77 5.68 2.07
CA MET A 88 -20.95 5.09 0.73
C MET A 88 -20.31 3.71 0.59
N LEU A 89 -19.45 3.32 1.55
CA LEU A 89 -18.80 2.02 1.51
C LEU A 89 -19.79 0.91 1.92
N PRO A 90 -19.76 -0.25 1.24
CA PRO A 90 -20.54 -1.40 1.66
C PRO A 90 -20.11 -1.86 3.06
N ARG A 91 -21.04 -2.47 3.80
CA ARG A 91 -20.73 -3.05 5.11
C ARG A 91 -19.65 -4.12 4.97
N GLY A 92 -18.60 -4.03 5.77
CA GLY A 92 -17.48 -4.98 5.75
C GLY A 92 -16.54 -4.80 4.56
N PHE A 93 -16.47 -3.58 4.00
CA PHE A 93 -15.54 -3.23 2.93
C PHE A 93 -14.11 -3.69 3.27
N ARG A 94 -13.52 -4.52 2.39
CA ARG A 94 -12.17 -5.05 2.60
C ARG A 94 -11.13 -4.14 1.96
N LEU A 95 -10.14 -3.70 2.72
CA LEU A 95 -8.96 -3.02 2.20
C LEU A 95 -7.79 -4.00 2.22
N ALA A 96 -7.41 -4.50 1.05
CA ALA A 96 -6.25 -5.37 0.89
C ALA A 96 -4.96 -4.55 0.80
N VAL A 97 -3.92 -4.96 1.51
CA VAL A 97 -2.61 -4.31 1.53
C VAL A 97 -1.53 -5.36 1.31
N ASN A 98 -0.71 -5.15 0.28
CA ASN A 98 0.46 -5.98 0.02
C ASN A 98 1.51 -5.76 1.11
N VAL A 99 1.99 -6.84 1.73
CA VAL A 99 3.02 -6.79 2.79
C VAL A 99 4.14 -7.79 2.53
N THR A 100 5.35 -7.45 2.96
CA THR A 100 6.48 -8.38 3.01
C THR A 100 6.61 -8.98 4.42
N PRO A 101 7.26 -10.15 4.56
CA PRO A 101 7.58 -10.71 5.88
C PRO A 101 8.38 -9.75 6.77
N ALA A 102 9.28 -8.95 6.16
CA ALA A 102 10.05 -7.94 6.87
C ALA A 102 9.13 -6.89 7.50
N LEU A 103 8.16 -6.38 6.74
CA LEU A 103 7.21 -5.39 7.23
C LEU A 103 6.33 -5.93 8.37
N LEU A 104 5.94 -7.21 8.33
CA LEU A 104 5.19 -7.85 9.40
C LEU A 104 5.99 -8.04 10.69
N ALA A 105 7.32 -8.11 10.59
CA ALA A 105 8.20 -8.17 11.75
C ALA A 105 8.37 -6.80 12.44
N GLU A 106 8.02 -5.70 11.75
CA GLU A 106 8.06 -4.35 12.32
C GLU A 106 6.90 -4.17 13.30
N ARG A 107 7.24 -3.78 14.53
CA ARG A 107 6.26 -3.58 15.61
C ARG A 107 5.33 -2.42 15.28
N GLU A 108 5.90 -1.36 14.72
CA GLU A 108 5.25 -0.11 14.31
C GLU A 108 4.16 -0.42 13.27
N PHE A 109 4.49 -1.21 12.25
CA PHE A 109 3.52 -1.64 11.24
C PHE A 109 2.36 -2.44 11.85
N THR A 110 2.69 -3.39 12.73
CA THR A 110 1.66 -4.22 13.38
C THR A 110 0.73 -3.39 14.26
N GLN A 111 1.28 -2.43 15.01
CA GLN A 111 0.48 -1.50 15.82
C GLN A 111 -0.43 -0.61 14.97
N MET A 112 0.06 -0.13 13.83
CA MET A 112 -0.76 0.62 12.86
C MET A 112 -1.91 -0.26 12.34
N CYS A 113 -1.65 -1.50 11.95
CA CYS A 113 -2.68 -2.42 11.47
C CYS A 113 -3.77 -2.66 12.53
N LEU A 114 -3.38 -2.86 13.79
CA LEU A 114 -4.31 -3.05 14.91
C LEU A 114 -5.17 -1.81 15.17
N ALA A 115 -4.59 -0.62 15.12
CA ALA A 115 -5.34 0.63 15.26
C ALA A 115 -6.41 0.78 14.16
N LEU A 116 -6.06 0.39 12.92
CA LEU A 116 -6.97 0.46 11.77
C LEU A 116 -8.08 -0.58 11.81
N ALA A 117 -7.78 -1.81 12.24
CA ALA A 117 -8.76 -2.88 12.37
C ALA A 117 -9.84 -2.59 13.44
N GLY A 118 -9.57 -1.68 14.37
CA GLY A 118 -10.54 -1.24 15.38
C GLY A 118 -11.64 -0.31 14.86
N HIS A 119 -11.63 0.10 13.58
CA HIS A 119 -12.65 0.96 12.99
C HIS A 119 -13.71 0.14 12.24
N ASP A 120 -14.95 0.12 12.77
CA ASP A 120 -16.11 -0.73 12.41
C ASP A 120 -16.56 -0.83 10.94
N SER A 121 -15.89 -0.21 9.98
CA SER A 121 -16.31 -0.18 8.57
C SER A 121 -15.32 -0.75 7.57
N ILE A 122 -14.04 -0.89 7.95
CA ILE A 122 -12.99 -1.33 7.03
C ILE A 122 -12.33 -2.57 7.62
N HIS A 123 -12.37 -3.67 6.88
CA HIS A 123 -11.66 -4.89 7.22
C HIS A 123 -10.30 -4.88 6.51
N LEU A 124 -9.23 -4.73 7.28
CA LEU A 124 -7.88 -4.81 6.74
C LEU A 124 -7.54 -6.27 6.37
N ALA A 125 -7.14 -6.50 5.14
CA ALA A 125 -6.63 -7.78 4.66
C ALA A 125 -5.14 -7.61 4.30
N LEU A 126 -4.27 -8.41 4.91
CA LEU A 126 -2.83 -8.37 4.60
C LEU A 126 -2.54 -9.46 3.58
N GLU A 127 -2.02 -9.07 2.42
CA GLU A 127 -1.70 -9.96 1.32
C GLU A 127 -0.20 -10.22 1.29
N LEU A 128 0.17 -11.50 1.34
CA LEU A 128 1.55 -11.96 1.25
C LEU A 128 1.71 -12.77 -0.03
N THR A 129 2.85 -12.63 -0.69
CA THR A 129 3.23 -13.50 -1.82
C THR A 129 4.33 -14.46 -1.38
N GLU A 130 4.15 -15.75 -1.67
CA GLU A 130 5.20 -16.75 -1.50
C GLU A 130 6.40 -16.41 -2.40
N GLN A 131 7.55 -16.11 -1.79
CA GLN A 131 8.75 -15.68 -2.52
C GLN A 131 9.64 -16.85 -2.98
N GLN A 132 9.43 -18.07 -2.46
CA GLN A 132 10.22 -19.25 -2.83
C GLN A 132 9.33 -20.49 -2.97
N PRO A 133 9.54 -21.32 -4.02
CA PRO A 133 8.86 -22.60 -4.14
C PRO A 133 9.38 -23.61 -3.11
N TRP A 134 8.51 -24.55 -2.72
CA TRP A 134 8.74 -25.57 -1.69
C TRP A 134 9.81 -26.64 -2.01
N LEU A 135 10.52 -26.53 -3.14
CA LEU A 135 11.49 -27.52 -3.59
C LEU A 135 12.89 -27.16 -3.07
N ARG A 136 13.28 -27.82 -1.97
CA ARG A 136 14.69 -28.09 -1.63
C ARG A 136 15.06 -29.49 -2.07
#